data_AF-A0A261B1C4-F1
#
_entry.id   AF-A0A261B1C4-F1
#
_cell.length_a   1.000
_cell.length_b   1.000
_cell.length_c   1.000
_cell.angle_alpha   90.00
_cell.angle_beta   90.00
_cell.angle_gamma   90.00
#
_symmetry.space_group_name_H-M   'P 1'
#
loop_
_entity.id
_entity.type
_entity.pdbx_description
1 polymer ?
#
loop_
_entity_poly.entity_id
_entity_poly.type
_entity_poly.pdbx_seq_one_letter_code
_entity_poly.pdbx_strand_id
1 'polypeptide(L)'
;GFKPTQRDNQKQSIGTMLKQEQSKNLTPEEIQIRDWTQGKERNIRALLGSLHNVLWEGSDRWNQPSMGDLLTPDQIKKHYRKACLVVHPDKLNGSPHQLLATMIQKGPHQFSEQSSLKDSYFLC
;
A
#
# COMPACT_ATOMS: atom_id res chain seq x y z
N GLY A 1 -46.34 -25.69 8.17
CA GLY A 1 -44.87 -25.72 7.96
C GLY A 1 -44.46 -24.52 7.15
N PHE A 2 -43.50 -23.75 7.68
CA PHE A 2 -42.63 -22.72 7.10
C PHE A 2 -43.08 -21.88 5.90
N LYS A 3 -43.25 -20.56 6.13
CA LYS A 3 -43.27 -19.52 5.09
C LYS A 3 -41.85 -18.95 4.91
N PRO A 4 -41.29 -18.83 3.69
CA PRO A 4 -40.02 -18.14 3.49
C PRO A 4 -40.22 -16.62 3.47
N THR A 5 -39.67 -15.94 4.47
CA THR A 5 -39.47 -14.48 4.44
C THR A 5 -38.28 -14.17 3.54
N GLN A 6 -38.50 -13.56 2.38
CA GLN A 6 -37.43 -12.87 1.64
C GLN A 6 -37.17 -11.53 2.34
N ARG A 7 -36.06 -11.47 3.08
CA ARG A 7 -35.53 -10.25 3.71
C ARG A 7 -34.44 -9.67 2.83
N ASP A 8 -34.61 -8.39 2.49
CA ASP A 8 -33.62 -7.37 2.14
C ASP A 8 -32.40 -7.76 1.27
N ASN A 9 -32.49 -7.46 -0.03
CA ASN A 9 -31.31 -7.15 -0.84
C ASN A 9 -31.18 -5.63 -1.01
N GLN A 10 -30.95 -4.93 0.10
CA GLN A 10 -30.70 -3.49 0.12
C GLN A 10 -29.31 -3.21 0.68
N LYS A 11 -28.26 -3.47 -0.10
CA LYS A 11 -26.95 -2.81 0.04
C LYS A 11 -26.26 -2.73 -1.33
N GLN A 12 -26.79 -1.93 -2.26
CA GLN A 12 -25.90 -1.22 -3.18
C GLN A 12 -25.13 -0.21 -2.33
N SER A 13 -24.02 -0.70 -1.79
CA SER A 13 -23.24 -0.05 -0.75
C SER A 13 -22.73 1.29 -1.27
N ILE A 14 -23.02 2.36 -0.55
CA ILE A 14 -22.51 3.75 -0.68
C ILE A 14 -21.02 3.84 -1.07
N GLY A 15 -20.24 2.81 -0.76
CA GLY A 15 -18.84 2.67 -1.16
C GLY A 15 -18.56 2.70 -2.66
N THR A 16 -19.50 2.35 -3.56
CA THR A 16 -19.25 2.42 -5.02
C THR A 16 -19.30 3.85 -5.57
N MET A 17 -20.16 4.73 -5.07
CA MET A 17 -20.22 6.13 -5.54
C MET A 17 -19.12 7.01 -4.93
N LEU A 18 -18.77 6.82 -3.65
CA LEU A 18 -17.64 7.51 -3.01
C LEU A 18 -16.29 7.19 -3.68
N LYS A 19 -16.09 5.93 -4.12
CA LYS A 19 -14.88 5.51 -4.85
C LYS A 19 -14.72 6.23 -6.19
N GLN A 20 -15.85 6.59 -6.82
CA GLN A 20 -15.91 7.20 -8.14
C GLN A 20 -15.81 8.73 -8.10
N GLU A 21 -16.11 9.34 -6.94
CA GLU A 21 -15.97 10.79 -6.72
C GLU A 21 -14.54 11.17 -6.30
N GLN A 22 -13.88 10.33 -5.49
CA GLN A 22 -12.48 10.52 -5.10
C GLN A 22 -11.50 10.41 -6.28
N SER A 23 -11.90 9.77 -7.38
CA SER A 23 -11.03 9.58 -8.55
C SER A 23 -10.89 10.83 -9.43
N LYS A 24 -11.67 11.90 -9.18
CA LYS A 24 -11.68 13.10 -10.03
C LYS A 24 -10.78 14.24 -9.53
N ASN A 25 -10.22 14.13 -8.33
CA ASN A 25 -9.28 15.11 -7.76
C ASN A 25 -8.01 14.43 -7.23
N LEU A 26 -7.52 13.41 -7.95
CA LEU A 26 -6.24 12.79 -7.60
C LEU A 26 -5.10 13.64 -8.15
N THR A 27 -4.15 13.99 -7.30
CA THR A 27 -2.90 14.60 -7.69
C THR A 27 -2.10 13.64 -8.58
N PRO A 28 -1.18 14.13 -9.43
CA PRO A 28 -0.35 13.26 -10.27
C PRO A 28 0.42 12.20 -9.45
N GLU A 29 0.80 12.53 -8.21
CA GLU A 29 1.51 11.63 -7.28
C GLU A 29 0.61 10.47 -6.83
N GLU A 30 -0.67 10.74 -6.57
CA GLU A 30 -1.65 9.71 -6.19
C GLU A 30 -1.92 8.73 -7.33
N ILE A 31 -1.98 9.25 -8.57
CA ILE A 31 -2.11 8.43 -9.78
C ILE A 31 -0.88 7.51 -9.92
N GLN A 32 0.33 8.06 -9.73
CA GLN A 32 1.56 7.26 -9.77
C GLN A 32 1.59 6.16 -8.71
N ILE A 33 1.18 6.44 -7.47
CA ILE A 33 1.11 5.41 -6.40
C ILE A 33 0.12 4.31 -6.78
N ARG A 34 -1.05 4.68 -7.28
CA ARG A 34 -2.07 3.72 -7.72
C ARG A 34 -1.52 2.82 -8.82
N ASP A 35 -0.94 3.41 -9.86
CA ASP A 35 -0.40 2.66 -11.00
C ASP A 35 0.85 1.85 -10.62
N TRP A 36 1.65 2.32 -9.65
CA TRP A 36 2.78 1.58 -9.08
C TRP A 36 2.34 0.31 -8.35
N THR A 37 1.23 0.38 -7.59
CA THR A 37 0.66 -0.81 -6.95
C THR A 37 0.02 -1.76 -7.96
N GLN A 38 -0.68 -1.23 -8.96
CA GLN A 38 -1.47 -2.02 -9.91
C GLN A 38 -0.58 -2.99 -10.72
N GLY A 39 -0.85 -4.30 -10.60
CA GLY A 39 -0.11 -5.35 -11.31
C GLY A 39 1.20 -5.81 -10.65
N LYS A 40 1.69 -5.11 -9.61
CA LYS A 40 2.89 -5.51 -8.84
C LYS A 40 2.57 -6.07 -7.46
N GLU A 41 1.29 -6.11 -7.07
CA GLU A 41 0.81 -6.59 -5.76
C GLU A 41 1.22 -8.02 -5.41
N ARG A 42 1.65 -8.84 -6.38
CA ARG A 42 2.13 -10.21 -6.14
C ARG A 42 3.66 -10.32 -6.14
N ASN A 43 4.39 -9.23 -6.36
CA ASN A 43 5.84 -9.22 -6.50
C ASN A 43 6.49 -8.13 -5.63
N ILE A 44 6.74 -8.45 -4.35
CA ILE A 44 7.45 -7.53 -3.42
C ILE A 44 8.75 -7.01 -3.96
N ARG A 45 9.52 -7.85 -4.68
CA ARG A 45 10.84 -7.44 -5.16
C ARG A 45 10.71 -6.27 -6.13
N ALA A 46 9.73 -6.36 -7.03
CA ALA A 46 9.41 -5.28 -7.95
C ALA A 46 8.90 -4.03 -7.22
N LEU A 47 8.07 -4.17 -6.18
CA LEU A 47 7.60 -3.04 -5.38
C LEU A 47 8.75 -2.36 -4.65
N LEU A 48 9.50 -3.09 -3.83
CA LEU A 48 10.64 -2.54 -3.07
C LEU A 48 11.71 -1.94 -4.00
N GLY A 49 12.04 -2.62 -5.10
CA GLY A 49 12.99 -2.13 -6.08
C GLY A 49 12.54 -0.84 -6.79
N SER A 50 11.23 -0.60 -6.91
CA SER A 50 10.66 0.58 -7.57
C SER A 50 9.98 1.57 -6.63
N LEU A 51 10.14 1.44 -5.30
CA LEU A 51 9.53 2.34 -4.32
C LEU A 51 9.99 3.79 -4.49
N HIS A 52 11.25 3.98 -4.91
CA HIS A 52 11.83 5.31 -5.17
C HIS A 52 11.04 6.12 -6.22
N ASN A 53 10.33 5.46 -7.14
CA ASN A 53 9.55 6.15 -8.19
C ASN A 53 8.29 6.84 -7.66
N VAL A 54 7.82 6.47 -6.47
CA VAL A 54 6.58 7.01 -5.87
C VAL A 54 6.85 7.73 -4.55
N LEU A 55 8.12 7.85 -4.15
CA LEU A 55 8.51 8.69 -3.04
C LEU A 55 8.58 10.15 -3.48
N TRP A 56 8.28 11.06 -2.55
CA TRP A 56 8.41 12.49 -2.76
C TRP A 56 9.89 12.91 -2.81
N GLU A 57 10.16 14.04 -3.44
CA GLU A 57 11.50 14.64 -3.50
C GLU A 57 12.05 14.93 -2.09
N GLY A 58 13.32 14.62 -1.86
CA GLY A 58 13.97 14.77 -0.55
C GLY A 58 13.75 13.59 0.42
N SER A 59 13.19 12.47 -0.05
CA SER A 59 13.14 11.23 0.73
C SER A 59 14.49 10.50 0.77
N ASP A 60 15.49 11.09 1.43
CA ASP A 60 16.84 10.52 1.57
C ASP A 60 16.93 9.28 2.47
N ARG A 61 15.83 8.95 3.17
CA ARG A 61 15.80 7.80 4.09
C ARG A 61 15.62 6.47 3.38
N TRP A 62 15.22 6.48 2.10
CA TRP A 62 15.07 5.27 1.31
C TRP A 62 16.34 4.95 0.53
N ASN A 63 17.07 3.94 1.00
CA ASN A 63 18.17 3.36 0.23
C ASN A 63 17.60 2.30 -0.73
N GLN A 64 17.60 2.62 -2.02
CA GLN A 64 17.10 1.73 -3.05
C GLN A 64 17.88 0.40 -3.03
N PRO A 65 17.22 -0.74 -2.79
CA PRO A 65 17.88 -2.04 -2.80
C PRO A 65 18.29 -2.43 -4.22
N SER A 66 19.46 -3.06 -4.35
CA SER A 66 19.81 -3.77 -5.59
C SER A 66 19.00 -5.07 -5.69
N MET A 67 18.87 -5.63 -6.90
CA MET A 67 18.23 -6.93 -7.08
C MET A 67 18.93 -8.05 -6.29
N GLY A 68 20.24 -7.94 -6.05
CA GLY A 68 20.99 -8.86 -5.19
C GLY A 68 20.56 -8.82 -3.72
N ASP A 69 20.05 -7.67 -3.26
CA ASP A 69 19.57 -7.46 -1.89
C ASP A 69 18.11 -7.92 -1.69
N LEU A 70 17.50 -8.49 -2.72
CA LEU A 70 16.11 -8.95 -2.70
C LEU A 70 16.00 -10.44 -3.07
N LEU A 71 17.09 -11.20 -3.02
CA LEU A 71 17.10 -12.61 -3.40
C LEU A 71 16.39 -13.48 -2.37
N THR A 72 16.75 -13.32 -1.10
CA THR A 72 16.28 -14.16 0.01
C THR A 72 15.09 -13.54 0.76
N PRO A 73 14.21 -14.35 1.37
CA PRO A 73 13.07 -13.84 2.14
C PRO A 73 13.49 -12.93 3.31
N ASP A 74 14.60 -13.23 4.00
CA ASP A 74 15.13 -12.40 5.09
C ASP A 74 15.56 -11.00 4.62
N GLN A 75 16.21 -10.90 3.46
CA GLN A 75 16.59 -9.61 2.92
C GLN A 75 15.35 -8.80 2.49
N ILE A 76 14.38 -9.44 1.85
CA ILE A 76 13.09 -8.82 1.50
C ILE A 76 12.41 -8.27 2.76
N LYS A 77 12.40 -9.05 3.85
CA LYS A 77 11.82 -8.67 5.14
C LYS A 77 12.47 -7.44 5.74
N LYS A 78 13.80 -7.39 5.71
CA LYS A 78 14.56 -6.24 6.19
C LYS A 78 14.23 -4.97 5.40
N HIS A 79 14.16 -5.06 4.07
CA HIS A 79 13.87 -3.90 3.21
C HIS A 79 12.41 -3.46 3.31
N TYR A 80 11.47 -4.41 3.43
CA TYR A 80 10.07 -4.09 3.66
C TYR A 80 9.86 -3.31 4.96
N ARG A 81 10.48 -3.75 6.07
CA ARG A 81 10.40 -3.02 7.33
C ARG A 81 10.94 -1.60 7.21
N LYS A 82 12.06 -1.42 6.50
CA LYS A 82 12.60 -0.09 6.21
C LYS A 82 11.64 0.76 5.38
N ALA A 83 10.99 0.18 4.38
CA ALA A 83 10.04 0.88 3.52
C ALA A 83 8.90 1.45 4.37
N CYS A 84 8.28 0.62 5.22
CA CYS A 84 7.23 1.04 6.13
C CYS A 84 7.64 2.21 7.03
N LEU A 85 8.88 2.21 7.54
CA LEU A 85 9.38 3.31 8.37
C LEU A 85 9.54 4.62 7.60
N VAL A 86 9.93 4.55 6.32
CA VAL A 86 10.08 5.75 5.47
C VAL A 86 8.71 6.34 5.15
N VAL A 87 7.72 5.50 4.86
CA VAL A 87 6.36 5.93 4.51
C VAL A 87 5.41 5.95 5.72
N HIS A 88 5.95 5.96 6.94
CA HIS A 88 5.12 5.98 8.14
C HIS A 88 4.55 7.39 8.36
N PRO A 89 3.22 7.56 8.54
CA PRO A 89 2.59 8.87 8.65
C PRO A 89 3.08 9.68 9.86
N ASP A 90 3.52 9.04 10.95
CA ASP A 90 4.13 9.71 12.13
C ASP A 90 5.33 10.59 11.75
N LYS A 91 6.14 10.16 10.76
CA LYS A 91 7.32 10.90 10.34
C LYS A 91 7.02 12.05 9.39
N LEU A 92 5.78 12.14 8.93
CA LEU A 92 5.31 13.10 7.94
C LEU A 92 4.17 13.96 8.48
N ASN A 93 4.00 13.96 9.81
CA ASN A 93 2.95 14.71 10.47
C ASN A 93 3.09 16.21 10.14
N GLY A 94 2.09 16.78 9.47
CA GLY A 94 2.12 18.19 9.01
C GLY A 94 2.79 18.42 7.66
N SER A 95 3.26 17.37 6.97
CA SER A 95 3.75 17.43 5.59
C SER A 95 2.60 17.19 4.59
N PRO A 96 2.58 17.88 3.43
CA PRO A 96 1.61 17.58 2.37
C PRO A 96 1.69 16.12 1.89
N HIS A 97 2.84 15.45 2.08
CA HIS A 97 3.05 14.06 1.68
C HIS A 97 2.48 13.03 2.66
N GLN A 98 1.87 13.45 3.78
CA GLN A 98 1.25 12.54 4.74
C GLN A 98 0.15 11.68 4.11
N LEU A 99 -0.63 12.24 3.19
CA LEU A 99 -1.68 11.52 2.46
C LEU A 99 -1.06 10.45 1.54
N LEU A 100 -0.02 10.82 0.78
CA LEU A 100 0.72 9.91 -0.09
C LEU A 100 1.31 8.74 0.69
N ALA A 101 1.97 9.02 1.80
CA ALA A 101 2.57 8.01 2.65
C ALA A 101 1.52 7.05 3.24
N THR A 102 0.34 7.56 3.60
CA THR A 102 -0.79 6.73 4.03
C THR A 102 -1.25 5.78 2.92
N MET A 103 -1.27 6.22 1.65
CA MET A 103 -1.61 5.35 0.52
C MET A 103 -0.51 4.33 0.23
N ILE A 104 0.76 4.74 0.23
CA ILE A 104 1.89 3.85 0.02
C ILE A 104 2.00 2.83 1.16
N GLN A 105 1.60 3.15 2.40
CA GLN A 105 1.62 2.19 3.51
C GLN A 105 0.46 1.17 3.41
N LYS A 106 -0.70 1.60 2.89
CA LYS A 106 -1.88 0.73 2.72
C LYS A 106 -1.73 -0.28 1.57
N GLY A 107 -1.05 0.07 0.48
CA GLY A 107 -0.81 -0.85 -0.65
C GLY A 107 -0.08 -2.15 -0.25
N PRO A 108 1.09 -2.07 0.42
CA PRO A 108 1.84 -3.21 0.96
C PRO A 108 1.13 -3.93 2.11
N HIS A 109 0.19 -3.30 2.82
CA HIS A 109 -0.61 -4.01 3.82
C HIS A 109 -1.44 -5.14 3.17
N GLN A 110 -1.96 -4.91 1.96
CA GLN A 110 -2.67 -5.91 1.16
C GLN A 110 -1.74 -7.06 0.68
N PHE A 111 -0.42 -6.80 0.63
CA PHE A 111 0.61 -7.78 0.30
C PHE A 111 0.90 -8.76 1.45
N SER A 112 0.83 -8.28 2.71
CA SER A 112 1.13 -9.09 3.90
C SER A 112 0.21 -10.31 4.06
N GLU A 113 -0.98 -10.26 3.48
CA GLU A 113 -2.02 -11.29 3.65
C GLU A 113 -1.75 -12.57 2.85
N GLN A 114 -0.79 -12.57 1.92
CA GLN A 114 -0.46 -13.74 1.08
C GLN A 114 0.89 -14.41 1.42
N SER A 115 1.72 -13.78 2.25
CA SER A 115 3.00 -14.36 2.69
C SER A 115 2.82 -15.04 4.05
N SER A 116 3.43 -16.21 4.27
CA SER A 116 3.55 -16.91 5.57
C SER A 116 4.27 -16.11 6.67
N LEU A 117 4.47 -14.81 6.46
CA LEU A 117 5.22 -13.90 7.32
C LEU A 117 4.30 -12.91 8.08
N LYS A 118 2.98 -13.15 8.09
CA LYS A 118 1.96 -12.31 8.73
C LYS A 118 2.36 -11.88 10.14
N ASP A 119 2.84 -12.80 10.96
CA ASP A 119 3.11 -12.56 12.37
C ASP A 119 4.31 -11.63 12.65
N SER A 120 5.14 -11.36 11.64
CA SER A 120 6.39 -10.62 11.82
C SER A 120 6.41 -9.23 11.17
N TYR A 121 5.39 -8.91 10.37
CA TYR A 121 5.23 -7.59 9.75
C TYR A 121 4.14 -6.73 10.40
N PHE A 122 3.32 -7.30 11.28
CA PHE A 122 2.19 -6.64 11.97
C PHE A 122 2.58 -5.68 13.12
N LEU A 123 3.87 -5.39 13.30
CA LEU A 123 4.41 -4.58 14.41
C LEU A 123 4.92 -3.19 13.99
N CYS A 124 4.49 -2.68 12.83
CA CYS A 124 4.66 -1.27 12.49
C CYS A 124 3.31 -0.57 12.44
#